data_AF-A0A4Z1PC73-F1
#
_entry.id   AF-A0A4Z1PC73-F1
#
_cell.length_a   1.000
_cell.length_b   1.000
_cell.length_c   1.000
_cell.angle_alpha   90.00
_cell.angle_beta   90.00
_cell.angle_gamma   90.00
#
_symmetry.space_group_name_H-M   'P 1'
#
loop_
_entity.id
_entity.type
_entity.pdbx_description
1 polymer ?
#
loop_
_entity_poly.entity_id
_entity_poly.type
_entity_poly.pdbx_seq_one_letter_code
_entity_poly.pdbx_strand_id
1 'polypeptide(L)'
;MNSGDYPPGGYCSVNNQALLANIFWTGNTADAIAGPFTTEEELNDAMIKKYIFNNLPKNKVDFYKRAFPSILPNHHPVFTHGDLQRKNILVQETSPSPDLSVQSTTDYNYKVTVIDRETAGWYPSYWEYARSIFACGRWNDDWSVYVDKVLDPFLTEYAWMLLKALWS
;
A
#
# COMPACT_ATOMS: atom_id res chain seq x y z
N MET A 1 18.48 -10.11 -13.66
CA MET A 1 17.29 -9.24 -13.80
C MET A 1 16.13 -10.17 -14.14
N ASN A 2 15.21 -10.38 -13.20
CA ASN A 2 14.12 -11.35 -13.34
C ASN A 2 12.88 -10.66 -13.92
N SER A 3 12.14 -11.40 -14.74
CA SER A 3 11.01 -11.00 -15.57
C SER A 3 9.73 -10.57 -14.82
N GLY A 4 9.84 -10.08 -13.58
CA GLY A 4 8.71 -9.71 -12.71
C GLY A 4 8.50 -8.20 -12.52
N ASP A 5 9.36 -7.36 -13.08
CA ASP A 5 9.40 -5.91 -12.79
C ASP A 5 8.55 -5.04 -13.73
N TYR A 6 7.82 -5.63 -14.68
CA TYR A 6 6.85 -4.85 -15.46
C TYR A 6 5.54 -4.74 -14.68
N PRO A 7 4.99 -3.53 -14.48
CA PRO A 7 3.66 -3.40 -13.92
C PRO A 7 2.69 -4.15 -14.86
N PRO A 8 1.82 -5.03 -14.34
CA PRO A 8 0.94 -5.87 -15.14
C PRO A 8 -0.16 -5.10 -15.89
N GLY A 9 -0.01 -3.79 -16.10
CA GLY A 9 -1.00 -2.92 -16.72
C GLY A 9 -2.19 -2.60 -15.81
N GLY A 10 -2.12 -2.94 -14.51
CA GLY A 10 -3.24 -2.80 -13.59
C GLY A 10 -2.86 -2.98 -12.11
N TYR A 11 -3.86 -3.23 -11.28
CA TYR A 11 -3.77 -3.34 -9.82
C TYR A 11 -3.97 -4.79 -9.40
N CYS A 12 -2.95 -5.39 -8.80
CA CYS A 12 -2.96 -6.82 -8.43
C CYS A 12 -1.85 -7.12 -7.43
N SER A 13 -1.89 -8.29 -6.79
CA SER A 13 -0.74 -8.80 -6.04
C SER A 13 0.27 -9.49 -6.98
N VAL A 14 1.36 -9.99 -6.42
CA VAL A 14 2.41 -10.71 -7.16
C VAL A 14 1.80 -11.84 -8.01
N ASN A 15 2.30 -12.00 -9.25
CA ASN A 15 1.78 -12.96 -10.24
C ASN A 15 0.34 -12.68 -10.71
N ASN A 16 -0.07 -11.40 -10.78
CA ASN A 16 -1.38 -10.97 -11.27
C ASN A 16 -2.55 -11.61 -10.51
N GLN A 17 -2.40 -11.79 -9.20
CA GLN A 17 -3.42 -12.37 -8.34
C GLN A 17 -4.26 -11.27 -7.66
N ALA A 18 -5.33 -11.67 -6.98
CA ALA A 18 -6.15 -10.79 -6.16
C ALA A 18 -5.30 -10.01 -5.13
N LEU A 19 -5.68 -8.76 -4.87
CA LEU A 19 -5.04 -7.93 -3.85
C LEU A 19 -5.23 -8.52 -2.46
N LEU A 20 -4.14 -8.52 -1.68
CA LEU A 20 -4.10 -9.16 -0.36
C LEU A 20 -4.28 -8.16 0.78
N ALA A 21 -4.41 -6.86 0.48
CA ALA A 21 -4.72 -5.87 1.50
C ALA A 21 -6.02 -6.21 2.22
N ASN A 22 -5.98 -6.16 3.56
CA ASN A 22 -7.09 -6.50 4.45
C ASN A 22 -8.42 -5.77 4.12
N ILE A 23 -8.32 -4.60 3.50
CA ILE A 23 -9.45 -3.82 3.02
C ILE A 23 -10.30 -4.56 1.98
N PHE A 24 -9.76 -5.57 1.28
CA PHE A 24 -10.48 -6.41 0.32
C PHE A 24 -10.83 -7.81 0.86
N TRP A 25 -10.42 -8.14 2.09
CA TRP A 25 -10.59 -9.49 2.66
C TRP A 25 -12.06 -9.85 2.91
N THR A 26 -12.52 -10.99 2.38
CA THR A 26 -13.89 -11.50 2.52
C THR A 26 -13.97 -12.83 3.27
N GLY A 27 -12.91 -13.22 3.98
CA GLY A 27 -12.89 -14.49 4.74
C GLY A 27 -13.06 -15.73 3.86
N ASN A 28 -12.47 -15.72 2.65
CA ASN A 28 -12.56 -16.78 1.61
C ASN A 28 -13.95 -16.97 0.96
N THR A 29 -14.92 -16.10 1.21
CA THR A 29 -16.29 -16.25 0.68
C THR A 29 -16.51 -15.61 -0.69
N ALA A 30 -15.60 -14.73 -1.13
CA ALA A 30 -15.67 -14.08 -2.43
C ALA A 30 -14.31 -13.50 -2.85
N ASP A 31 -13.49 -14.30 -3.54
CA ASP A 31 -12.23 -13.83 -4.14
C ASP A 31 -12.48 -12.75 -5.23
N ALA A 32 -13.71 -12.67 -5.75
CA ALA A 32 -14.09 -11.75 -6.82
C ALA A 32 -14.05 -10.25 -6.44
N ILE A 33 -13.99 -9.90 -5.15
CA ILE A 33 -13.92 -8.48 -4.74
C ILE A 33 -12.49 -7.93 -4.84
N ALA A 34 -11.46 -8.78 -4.78
CA ALA A 34 -10.09 -8.33 -4.60
C ALA A 34 -9.30 -8.18 -5.91
N GLY A 35 -9.94 -8.35 -7.07
CA GLY A 35 -9.32 -8.19 -8.37
C GLY A 35 -8.62 -9.47 -8.86
N PRO A 36 -7.62 -9.36 -9.77
CA PRO A 36 -6.94 -8.15 -10.24
C PRO A 36 -7.85 -7.16 -10.98
N PHE A 37 -7.40 -5.91 -11.12
CA PHE A 37 -8.11 -4.82 -11.80
C PHE A 37 -7.26 -4.20 -12.90
N THR A 38 -7.90 -3.75 -13.97
CA THR A 38 -7.21 -3.05 -15.07
C THR A 38 -7.22 -1.54 -14.84
N THR A 39 -8.25 -1.02 -14.18
CA THR A 39 -8.44 0.44 -13.99
C THR A 39 -8.59 0.80 -12.52
N GLU A 40 -8.28 2.07 -12.20
CA GLU A 40 -8.51 2.64 -10.87
C GLU A 40 -10.00 2.63 -10.51
N GLU A 41 -10.87 2.85 -11.49
CA GLU A 41 -12.31 2.81 -11.33
C GLU A 41 -12.79 1.44 -10.83
N GLU A 42 -12.28 0.35 -11.43
CA GLU A 42 -12.59 -1.01 -10.99
C GLU A 42 -12.12 -1.29 -9.55
N LEU A 43 -10.95 -0.79 -9.17
CA LEU A 43 -10.43 -0.89 -7.81
C LEU A 43 -11.27 -0.07 -6.82
N ASN A 44 -11.67 1.14 -7.19
CA ASN A 44 -12.55 2.00 -6.41
C ASN A 44 -13.93 1.35 -6.20
N ASP A 45 -14.49 0.75 -7.26
CA ASP A 45 -15.71 -0.03 -7.21
C ASP A 45 -15.59 -1.25 -6.29
N ALA A 46 -14.44 -1.93 -6.27
CA ALA A 46 -14.17 -3.03 -5.36
C ALA A 46 -14.22 -2.58 -3.88
N MET A 47 -13.70 -1.39 -3.56
CA MET A 47 -13.82 -0.84 -2.21
C MET A 47 -15.29 -0.59 -1.81
N ILE A 48 -16.14 -0.18 -2.76
CA ILE A 48 -17.58 0.00 -2.56
C ILE A 48 -18.28 -1.36 -2.42
N LYS A 49 -17.95 -2.35 -3.25
CA LYS A 49 -18.46 -3.73 -3.16
C LYS A 49 -18.12 -4.34 -1.81
N LYS A 50 -16.91 -4.12 -1.29
CA LYS A 50 -16.54 -4.53 0.07
C LYS A 50 -17.42 -3.88 1.13
N TYR A 51 -17.70 -2.59 0.99
CA TYR A 51 -18.57 -1.87 1.94
C TYR A 51 -19.98 -2.49 1.97
N ILE A 52 -20.52 -2.84 0.80
CA ILE A 52 -21.80 -3.55 0.67
C ILE A 52 -21.71 -4.95 1.28
N PHE A 53 -20.64 -5.69 1.01
CA PHE A 53 -20.41 -7.03 1.57
C PHE A 53 -20.41 -7.02 3.10
N ASN A 54 -19.92 -5.97 3.73
CA ASN A 54 -19.96 -5.77 5.18
C ASN A 54 -21.37 -5.35 5.71
N ASN A 55 -22.40 -5.35 4.87
CA ASN A 55 -23.77 -4.98 5.20
C ASN A 55 -23.91 -3.55 5.78
N LEU A 56 -23.11 -2.61 5.26
CA LEU A 56 -23.08 -1.23 5.73
C LEU A 56 -24.12 -0.34 5.01
N PRO A 57 -24.47 0.84 5.55
CA PRO A 57 -25.62 1.63 5.08
C PRO A 57 -25.59 2.04 3.59
N LYS A 58 -26.68 1.75 2.87
CA LYS A 58 -26.84 2.07 1.43
C LYS A 58 -26.66 3.55 1.10
N ASN A 59 -27.16 4.47 1.93
CA ASN A 59 -27.01 5.91 1.67
C ASN A 59 -25.53 6.35 1.59
N LYS A 60 -24.64 5.67 2.33
CA LYS A 60 -23.20 5.94 2.31
C LYS A 60 -22.53 5.31 1.08
N VAL A 61 -23.05 4.20 0.56
CA VAL A 61 -22.66 3.63 -0.74
C VAL A 61 -22.94 4.62 -1.87
N ASP A 62 -24.16 5.19 -1.92
CA ASP A 62 -24.53 6.15 -2.97
C ASP A 62 -23.70 7.44 -2.88
N PHE A 63 -23.32 7.85 -1.67
CA PHE A 63 -22.36 8.93 -1.48
C PHE A 63 -20.97 8.58 -2.05
N TYR A 64 -20.42 7.41 -1.72
CA TYR A 64 -19.09 7.00 -2.21
C TYR A 64 -19.03 6.88 -3.73
N LYS A 65 -20.07 6.34 -4.37
CA LYS A 65 -20.17 6.29 -5.84
C LYS A 65 -20.04 7.66 -6.50
N ARG A 66 -20.55 8.71 -5.86
CA ARG A 66 -20.43 10.09 -6.35
C ARG A 66 -19.10 10.75 -5.97
N ALA A 67 -18.58 10.42 -4.79
CA ALA A 67 -17.38 11.06 -4.25
C ALA A 67 -16.09 10.50 -4.86
N PHE A 68 -15.95 9.18 -4.96
CA PHE A 68 -14.70 8.50 -5.33
C PHE A 68 -14.04 9.04 -6.61
N PRO A 69 -14.79 9.27 -7.71
CA PRO A 69 -14.21 9.85 -8.94
C PRO A 69 -13.56 11.23 -8.76
N SER A 70 -13.94 11.99 -7.72
CA SER A 70 -13.37 13.31 -7.42
C SER A 70 -12.24 13.29 -6.40
N ILE A 71 -12.19 12.27 -5.53
CA ILE A 71 -11.28 12.22 -4.37
C ILE A 71 -10.10 11.27 -4.56
N LEU A 72 -10.23 10.28 -5.44
CA LEU A 72 -9.20 9.32 -5.81
C LEU A 72 -9.03 9.28 -7.34
N PRO A 73 -8.73 10.41 -8.02
CA PRO A 73 -8.54 10.41 -9.46
C PRO A 73 -7.06 10.25 -9.87
N ASN A 74 -6.83 9.42 -10.88
CA ASN A 74 -5.59 9.33 -11.66
C ASN A 74 -4.37 8.77 -10.91
N HIS A 75 -4.53 7.83 -9.98
CA HIS A 75 -3.40 7.18 -9.32
C HIS A 75 -3.01 5.90 -10.03
N HIS A 76 -1.94 5.98 -10.82
CA HIS A 76 -1.38 4.83 -11.55
C HIS A 76 -0.90 3.72 -10.59
N PRO A 77 -0.91 2.45 -11.03
CA PRO A 77 -0.43 1.34 -10.23
C PRO A 77 1.09 1.42 -10.03
N VAL A 78 1.52 1.40 -8.77
CA VAL A 78 2.93 1.31 -8.36
C VAL A 78 3.13 0.10 -7.47
N PHE A 79 4.32 -0.49 -7.50
CA PHE A 79 4.63 -1.58 -6.59
C PHE A 79 4.76 -1.04 -5.16
N THR A 80 4.00 -1.62 -4.25
CA THR A 80 3.98 -1.28 -2.82
C THR A 80 4.33 -2.51 -1.99
N HIS A 81 5.03 -2.31 -0.89
CA HIS A 81 5.17 -3.26 0.20
C HIS A 81 3.81 -3.58 0.84
N GLY A 82 2.93 -2.58 0.99
CA GLY A 82 1.57 -2.73 1.53
C GLY A 82 1.46 -2.69 3.06
N ASP A 83 2.58 -2.92 3.77
CA ASP A 83 2.72 -2.79 5.22
C ASP A 83 4.08 -2.22 5.66
N LEU A 84 4.51 -1.09 5.10
CA LEU A 84 5.81 -0.48 5.44
C LEU A 84 5.82 0.15 6.85
N GLN A 85 6.00 -0.72 7.83
CA GLN A 85 6.15 -0.37 9.24
C GLN A 85 7.60 -0.57 9.71
N ARG A 86 8.00 0.14 10.77
CA ARG A 86 9.33 -0.01 11.41
C ARG A 86 9.67 -1.47 11.73
N LYS A 87 8.70 -2.23 12.26
CA LYS A 87 8.86 -3.66 12.59
C LYS A 87 9.23 -4.54 11.38
N ASN A 88 8.94 -4.06 10.17
CA ASN A 88 9.18 -4.75 8.90
C ASN A 88 10.48 -4.29 8.22
N ILE A 89 11.27 -3.43 8.89
CA ILE A 89 12.55 -2.91 8.40
C ILE A 89 13.65 -3.37 9.35
N LEU A 90 14.50 -4.28 8.88
CA LEU A 90 15.67 -4.75 9.61
C LEU A 90 16.89 -3.92 9.19
N VAL A 91 17.57 -3.34 10.16
CA VAL A 91 18.82 -2.61 9.96
C VAL A 91 19.94 -3.41 10.62
N GLN A 92 20.86 -3.91 9.81
CA GLN A 92 22.02 -4.66 10.28
C GLN A 92 23.27 -3.81 10.08
N GLU A 93 24.05 -3.60 11.13
CA GLU A 93 25.38 -3.01 11.01
C GLU A 93 26.31 -3.98 10.27
N THR A 94 26.99 -3.48 9.24
CA THR A 94 27.95 -4.23 8.43
C THR A 94 29.35 -3.68 8.69
N SER A 95 30.31 -4.57 8.96
CA SER A 95 31.72 -4.17 9.02
C SER A 95 32.17 -3.63 7.66
N PRO A 96 33.04 -2.61 7.62
CA PRO A 96 33.67 -2.17 6.37
C PRO A 96 34.34 -3.37 5.69
N SER A 97 34.08 -3.56 4.39
CA SER A 97 34.80 -4.57 3.62
C SER A 97 36.29 -4.20 3.57
N PRO A 98 37.22 -5.12 3.88
CA PRO A 98 38.65 -4.87 3.72
C PRO A 98 39.08 -4.79 2.23
N ASP A 99 38.18 -5.08 1.29
CA ASP A 99 38.45 -5.01 -0.14
C ASP A 99 38.14 -3.60 -0.70
N LEU A 100 39.19 -2.78 -0.78
CA LEU A 100 39.17 -1.38 -1.24
C LEU A 100 39.01 -1.22 -2.77
N SER A 101 38.59 -2.24 -3.51
CA SER A 101 38.56 -2.19 -4.98
C SER A 101 37.28 -1.62 -5.62
N VAL A 102 36.24 -1.34 -4.83
CA VAL A 102 35.06 -0.59 -5.31
C VAL A 102 34.67 0.46 -4.28
N GLN A 103 35.25 1.66 -4.40
CA GLN A 103 34.75 2.85 -3.71
C GLN A 103 33.35 3.19 -4.26
N SER A 104 32.33 2.58 -3.70
CA SER A 104 30.97 3.10 -3.78
C SER A 104 30.93 4.33 -2.88
N THR A 105 30.56 5.48 -3.42
CA THR A 105 30.56 6.79 -2.73
C THR A 105 29.51 6.92 -1.62
N THR A 106 28.97 5.80 -1.12
CA THR A 106 27.98 5.71 -0.05
C THR A 106 28.31 4.53 0.86
N ASP A 107 29.43 4.60 1.58
CA ASP A 107 29.80 3.65 2.64
C ASP A 107 28.89 3.84 3.86
N TYR A 108 27.66 3.35 3.76
CA TYR A 108 26.85 3.13 4.96
C TYR A 108 27.25 1.77 5.55
N ASN A 109 27.65 1.76 6.81
CA ASN A 109 27.87 0.53 7.58
C ASN A 109 26.55 -0.18 7.91
N TYR A 110 25.51 -0.06 7.08
CA TYR A 110 24.20 -0.59 7.37
C TYR A 110 23.60 -1.26 6.15
N LYS A 111 23.18 -2.52 6.32
CA LYS A 111 22.33 -3.24 5.39
C LYS A 111 20.88 -3.13 5.85
N VAL A 112 20.03 -2.55 5.01
CA VAL A 112 18.58 -2.46 5.25
C VAL A 112 17.88 -3.61 4.51
N THR A 113 17.08 -4.38 5.23
CA THR A 113 16.25 -5.46 4.67
C THR A 113 14.79 -5.23 5.02
N VAL A 114 13.93 -5.13 4.00
CA VAL A 114 12.48 -5.02 4.18
C VAL A 114 11.85 -6.41 4.07
N ILE A 115 11.16 -6.82 5.13
CA ILE A 115 10.53 -8.14 5.31
C ILE A 115 9.00 -8.01 5.37
N ASP A 116 8.29 -9.14 5.44
CA ASP A 116 6.83 -9.18 5.60
C ASP A 116 6.04 -8.64 4.40
N ARG A 117 6.33 -9.22 3.22
CA ARG A 117 5.77 -8.80 1.93
C ARG A 117 4.42 -9.44 1.60
N GLU A 118 3.70 -9.94 2.60
CA GLU A 118 2.46 -10.71 2.40
C GLU A 118 1.35 -9.91 1.70
N THR A 119 1.37 -8.58 1.82
CA THR A 119 0.39 -7.70 1.18
C THR A 119 0.93 -6.96 -0.05
N ALA A 120 2.16 -7.26 -0.47
CA ALA A 120 2.84 -6.55 -1.55
C ALA A 120 2.14 -6.76 -2.89
N GLY A 121 2.16 -5.72 -3.73
CA GLY A 121 1.46 -5.71 -5.00
C GLY A 121 1.47 -4.35 -5.67
N TRP A 122 0.79 -4.26 -6.81
CA TRP A 122 0.54 -3.03 -7.53
C TRP A 122 -0.75 -2.38 -7.04
N TYR A 123 -0.60 -1.27 -6.33
CA TYR A 123 -1.70 -0.48 -5.76
C TYR A 123 -1.63 0.96 -6.28
N PRO A 124 -2.67 1.79 -6.07
CA PRO A 124 -2.62 3.21 -6.38
C PRO A 124 -1.38 3.91 -5.79
N SER A 125 -0.86 4.93 -6.48
CA SER A 125 0.37 5.65 -6.07
C SER A 125 0.34 6.18 -4.63
N TYR A 126 -0.83 6.47 -4.07
CA TYR A 126 -0.98 6.92 -2.69
C TYR A 126 -0.86 5.82 -1.62
N TRP A 127 -0.92 4.55 -2.03
CA TRP A 127 -1.25 3.45 -1.14
C TRP A 127 -0.19 3.22 -0.08
N GLU A 128 1.10 3.15 -0.46
CA GLU A 128 2.18 2.94 0.50
C GLU A 128 2.23 4.06 1.56
N TYR A 129 2.07 5.31 1.13
CA TYR A 129 2.03 6.45 2.05
C TYR A 129 0.86 6.33 3.03
N ALA A 130 -0.36 6.19 2.51
CA ALA A 130 -1.56 6.14 3.33
C ALA A 130 -1.54 4.95 4.31
N ARG A 131 -1.02 3.78 3.88
CA ARG A 131 -0.85 2.61 4.75
C ARG A 131 0.21 2.82 5.81
N SER A 132 1.35 3.40 5.46
CA SER A 132 2.45 3.70 6.40
C SER A 132 2.02 4.69 7.49
N ILE A 133 1.31 5.76 7.10
CA ILE A 133 0.76 6.72 8.07
C ILE A 133 -0.33 6.08 8.92
N PHE A 134 -1.23 5.29 8.34
CA PHE A 134 -2.24 4.55 9.10
C PHE A 134 -1.60 3.63 10.15
N ALA A 135 -0.51 2.97 9.80
CA ALA A 135 0.21 2.07 10.68
C ALA A 135 0.98 2.76 11.81
N CYS A 136 1.10 4.08 11.80
CA CYS A 136 1.57 4.84 12.97
C CYS A 136 0.63 4.65 14.19
N GLY A 137 -0.60 4.19 13.97
CA GLY A 137 -1.47 3.63 15.01
C GLY A 137 -1.76 4.60 16.15
N ARG A 138 -1.11 4.37 17.31
CA ARG A 138 -1.25 5.20 18.52
C ARG A 138 -0.41 6.48 18.50
N TRP A 139 0.42 6.69 17.48
CA TRP A 139 1.29 7.86 17.37
C TRP A 139 2.23 8.03 18.57
N ASN A 140 2.79 6.92 19.06
CA ASN A 140 3.71 6.90 20.20
C ASN A 140 5.16 7.22 19.82
N ASP A 141 5.43 7.48 18.55
CA ASP A 141 6.76 7.68 17.99
C ASP A 141 6.72 8.61 16.76
N ASP A 142 7.89 8.90 16.20
CA ASP A 142 8.11 9.83 15.11
C ASP A 142 8.17 9.15 13.72
N TRP A 143 7.64 7.92 13.57
CA TRP A 143 7.70 7.20 12.30
C TRP A 143 7.13 8.00 11.12
N SER A 144 6.04 8.72 11.34
CA SER A 144 5.42 9.60 10.33
C SER A 144 6.40 10.63 9.73
N VAL A 145 7.32 11.16 10.54
CA VAL A 145 8.35 12.12 10.08
C VAL A 145 9.32 11.46 9.10
N TYR A 146 9.60 10.17 9.27
CA TYR A 146 10.45 9.43 8.33
C TYR A 146 9.67 8.99 7.08
N VAL A 147 8.39 8.62 7.23
CA VAL A 147 7.50 8.34 6.10
C VAL A 147 7.45 9.53 5.13
N ASP A 148 7.26 10.74 5.66
CA ASP A 148 7.25 11.98 4.85
C ASP A 148 8.60 12.30 4.17
N LYS A 149 9.71 11.69 4.63
CA LYS A 149 11.04 11.86 4.02
C LYS A 149 11.34 10.84 2.92
N VAL A 150 10.71 9.66 2.98
CA VAL A 150 11.04 8.52 2.10
C VAL A 150 9.96 8.22 1.07
N LEU A 151 8.73 8.73 1.26
CA LEU A 151 7.61 8.59 0.34
C LEU A 151 7.04 9.96 -0.04
N ASP A 152 6.44 10.05 -1.23
CA ASP A 152 5.66 11.21 -1.64
C ASP A 152 4.40 11.34 -0.74
N PRO A 153 4.11 12.52 -0.17
CA PRO A 153 2.95 12.69 0.69
C PRO A 153 1.61 12.69 -0.07
N PHE A 154 0.67 11.87 0.40
CA PHE A 154 -0.71 11.76 -0.09
C PHE A 154 -1.71 11.96 1.07
N LEU A 155 -1.72 13.17 1.63
CA LEU A 155 -2.48 13.50 2.85
C LEU A 155 -4.00 13.42 2.66
N THR A 156 -4.50 13.80 1.49
CA THR A 156 -5.93 13.78 1.18
C THR A 156 -6.44 12.34 1.08
N GLU A 157 -5.71 11.48 0.39
CA GLU A 157 -5.99 10.06 0.21
C GLU A 157 -5.86 9.32 1.54
N TYR A 158 -4.84 9.63 2.33
CA TYR A 158 -4.71 9.13 3.70
C TYR A 158 -5.93 9.50 4.55
N ALA A 159 -6.33 10.78 4.59
CA ALA A 159 -7.47 11.23 5.37
C ALA A 159 -8.75 10.49 4.97
N TRP A 160 -8.92 10.24 3.66
CA TRP A 160 -10.03 9.44 3.16
C TRP A 160 -9.98 7.97 3.59
N MET A 161 -8.83 7.32 3.43
CA MET A 161 -8.64 5.93 3.87
C MET A 161 -8.85 5.77 5.39
N LEU A 162 -8.40 6.75 6.18
CA LEU A 162 -8.57 6.78 7.64
C LEU A 162 -10.06 6.91 8.02
N LEU A 163 -10.79 7.84 7.40
CA LEU A 163 -12.22 8.02 7.61
C LEU A 163 -13.04 6.78 7.23
N LYS A 164 -12.50 5.86 6.42
CA LYS A 164 -13.10 4.54 6.24
C LYS A 164 -12.81 3.62 7.43
N ALA A 165 -11.55 3.53 7.85
CA ALA A 165 -11.10 2.60 8.88
C ALA A 165 -11.66 2.90 10.29
N LEU A 166 -11.99 4.16 10.59
CA LEU A 166 -12.58 4.56 11.87
C LEU A 166 -14.05 4.14 12.06
N TRP A 167 -14.73 3.66 11.00
CA TRP A 167 -16.17 3.38 11.01
C TRP A 167 -16.54 2.03 10.36
N SER A 168 -15.57 1.12 10.28
CA SER A 168 -15.73 -0.28 9.85
C SER A 168 -15.49 -1.24 11.00
#